data_AF-A0A1W9R4H9-F1
#
_entry.id   AF-A0A1W9R4H9-F1
#
_cell.length_a   1.000
_cell.length_b   1.000
_cell.length_c   1.000
_cell.angle_alpha   90.00
_cell.angle_beta   90.00
_cell.angle_gamma   90.00
#
_symmetry.space_group_name_H-M   'P 1'
#
loop_
_entity.id
_entity.type
_entity.pdbx_description
1 polymer ?
#
loop_
_entity_poly.entity_id
_entity_poly.type
_entity_poly.pdbx_seq_one_letter_code
_entity_poly.pdbx_strand_id
1 'polypeptide(L)'
;MLPVKIKHTNVLLLLILVVAAFLRFYQYGEWSLSNDELSALSRLRFDSFGELIERGVKISDFHPAGIQVFLWYWTKLFGNGVWVIRLPFVVFGVLSVYFIFLIGKRWFNETVGLLAAATFAVLQYPILYSQLARPYSPGLLFTLITVWFWTKIVFDKDKCLKDYLGFSVFAALTAYTHHYSFLFVVIVGISGLFFLKGKNLWRYIFAGLAVGVLYLPHLDVFMYQFGIGGVGGEDGWLAKPYPNWIVGYVKYSVNGSWISFLILFALGLVGYFISPEKKFTRFHWLSVLWFVLAFLIGYFYSIFRNPILQFSILLFAFPFAILFLFSFYTDKASKIVR
;
A
#
# COMPACT_ATOMS: atom_id res chain seq x y z
N MET A 1 -13.67 1.65 39.38
CA MET A 1 -13.35 1.65 37.94
C MET A 1 -14.09 2.82 37.30
N LEU A 2 -13.37 3.86 36.85
CA LEU A 2 -14.02 4.94 36.09
C LEU A 2 -14.46 4.38 34.73
N PRO A 3 -15.69 4.63 34.27
CA PRO A 3 -16.16 4.13 32.97
C PRO A 3 -15.31 4.73 31.85
N VAL A 4 -14.71 3.88 31.03
CA VAL A 4 -13.97 4.28 29.84
C VAL A 4 -14.96 4.96 28.89
N LYS A 5 -14.89 6.29 28.76
CA LYS A 5 -15.70 7.02 27.77
C LYS A 5 -15.22 6.68 26.37
N ILE A 6 -15.98 5.83 25.66
CA ILE A 6 -15.71 5.49 24.26
C ILE A 6 -16.05 6.71 23.40
N LYS A 7 -15.08 7.25 22.67
CA LYS A 7 -15.32 8.33 21.69
C LYS A 7 -16.13 7.81 20.50
N HIS A 8 -17.06 8.59 19.98
CA HIS A 8 -17.86 8.22 18.78
C HIS A 8 -16.99 7.78 17.60
N THR A 9 -15.83 8.42 17.39
CA THR A 9 -14.85 8.06 16.35
C THR A 9 -14.35 6.63 16.49
N ASN A 10 -14.15 6.14 17.72
CA ASN A 10 -13.70 4.77 17.95
C ASN A 10 -14.78 3.75 17.60
N VAL A 11 -16.05 4.08 17.88
CA VAL A 11 -17.20 3.24 17.49
C VAL A 11 -17.32 3.19 15.97
N LEU A 12 -17.26 4.35 15.30
CA LEU A 12 -17.32 4.41 13.82
C LEU A 12 -16.17 3.65 13.18
N LEU A 13 -14.94 3.81 13.69
CA LEU A 13 -13.80 3.05 13.19
C LEU A 13 -13.99 1.54 13.39
N LEU A 14 -14.47 1.11 14.57
CA LEU A 14 -14.75 -0.30 14.82
C LEU A 14 -15.79 -0.84 13.83
N LEU A 15 -16.87 -0.11 13.57
CA LEU A 15 -17.87 -0.49 12.57
C LEU A 15 -17.26 -0.59 11.16
N ILE A 16 -16.42 0.37 10.77
CA ILE A 16 -15.69 0.33 9.48
C ILE A 16 -14.80 -0.91 9.40
N LEU A 17 -14.07 -1.25 10.47
CA LEU A 17 -13.20 -2.43 10.51
C LEU A 17 -13.99 -3.74 10.49
N VAL A 18 -15.15 -3.79 11.14
CA VAL A 18 -16.06 -4.94 11.08
C VAL A 18 -16.59 -5.12 9.65
N VAL A 19 -17.02 -4.05 8.98
CA VAL A 19 -17.45 -4.09 7.58
C VAL A 19 -16.29 -4.50 6.67
N ALA A 20 -15.10 -3.93 6.87
CA ALA A 20 -13.91 -4.25 6.09
C ALA A 20 -13.51 -5.72 6.24
N ALA A 21 -13.59 -6.27 7.46
CA ALA A 21 -13.33 -7.66 7.76
C ALA A 21 -14.42 -8.53 7.11
N PHE A 22 -15.69 -8.26 7.35
CA PHE A 22 -16.80 -9.02 6.78
C PHE A 22 -16.66 -9.14 5.25
N LEU A 23 -16.46 -8.03 4.54
CA LEU A 23 -16.33 -8.05 3.08
C LEU A 23 -15.10 -8.78 2.56
N ARG A 24 -13.99 -8.80 3.31
CA ARG A 24 -12.75 -9.49 2.88
C ARG A 24 -12.72 -10.96 3.29
N PHE A 25 -13.39 -11.33 4.39
CA PHE A 25 -13.54 -12.71 4.84
C PHE A 25 -14.74 -13.41 4.20
N TYR A 26 -15.65 -12.68 3.56
CA TYR A 26 -16.77 -13.28 2.86
C TYR A 26 -16.28 -14.16 1.70
N GLN A 27 -16.54 -15.47 1.80
CA GLN A 27 -16.23 -16.49 0.78
C GLN A 27 -14.78 -16.50 0.26
N TYR A 28 -13.82 -15.95 1.01
CA TYR A 28 -12.44 -15.77 0.56
C TYR A 28 -11.71 -17.08 0.19
N GLY A 29 -12.15 -18.21 0.74
CA GLY A 29 -11.63 -19.55 0.44
C GLY A 29 -12.37 -20.32 -0.64
N GLU A 30 -13.54 -19.86 -1.07
CA GLU A 30 -14.50 -20.68 -1.86
C GLU A 30 -14.30 -20.54 -3.38
N TRP A 31 -13.74 -19.42 -3.85
CA TRP A 31 -13.52 -19.19 -5.28
C TRP A 31 -12.14 -19.66 -5.72
N SER A 32 -12.05 -20.10 -6.97
CA SER A 32 -10.85 -20.70 -7.56
C SER A 32 -9.61 -19.82 -7.39
N LEU A 33 -8.45 -20.46 -7.25
CA LEU A 33 -7.17 -19.77 -7.30
C LEU A 33 -7.00 -19.09 -8.67
N SER A 34 -6.49 -17.87 -8.65
CA SER A 34 -6.07 -17.18 -9.87
C SER A 34 -4.83 -17.87 -10.47
N ASN A 35 -4.59 -17.66 -11.78
CA ASN A 35 -3.36 -18.13 -12.44
C ASN A 35 -2.10 -17.64 -11.72
N ASP A 36 -2.15 -16.42 -11.18
CA ASP A 36 -1.09 -15.83 -10.39
C ASP A 36 -0.86 -16.57 -9.07
N GLU A 37 -1.91 -16.93 -8.34
CA GLU A 37 -1.77 -17.74 -7.12
C GLU A 37 -1.27 -19.15 -7.43
N LEU A 38 -1.80 -19.79 -8.47
CA LEU A 38 -1.33 -21.11 -8.91
C LEU A 38 0.15 -21.10 -9.29
N SER A 39 0.59 -20.05 -10.00
CA SER A 39 2.00 -19.83 -10.34
C SER A 39 2.86 -19.76 -9.08
N ALA A 40 2.47 -18.97 -8.07
CA ALA A 40 3.19 -18.86 -6.81
C ALA A 40 3.24 -20.20 -6.04
N LEU A 41 2.12 -20.91 -5.95
CA LEU A 41 2.02 -22.18 -5.23
C LEU A 41 2.82 -23.30 -5.91
N SER A 42 2.84 -23.33 -7.26
CA SER A 42 3.63 -24.33 -8.01
C SER A 42 5.13 -24.24 -7.72
N ARG A 43 5.61 -23.06 -7.29
CA ARG A 43 7.00 -22.76 -6.94
C ARG A 43 7.34 -23.03 -5.47
N LEU A 44 6.46 -23.68 -4.70
CA LEU A 44 6.71 -24.03 -3.28
C LEU A 44 7.29 -25.44 -3.08
N ARG A 45 7.44 -26.22 -4.16
CA ARG A 45 7.83 -27.64 -4.14
C ARG A 45 9.30 -27.94 -3.81
N PHE A 46 10.07 -26.95 -3.36
CA PHE A 46 11.51 -27.12 -3.09
C PHE A 46 11.75 -27.55 -1.65
N ASP A 47 12.69 -28.47 -1.45
CA ASP A 47 12.98 -29.07 -0.14
C ASP A 47 13.89 -28.17 0.70
N SER A 48 14.80 -27.44 0.05
CA SER A 48 15.74 -26.54 0.71
C SER A 48 15.42 -25.06 0.48
N PHE A 49 15.81 -24.21 1.44
CA PHE A 49 15.67 -22.76 1.32
C PHE A 49 16.51 -22.20 0.17
N GLY A 50 17.73 -22.72 -0.04
CA GLY A 50 18.60 -22.29 -1.14
C GLY A 50 17.97 -22.54 -2.51
N GLU A 51 17.38 -23.71 -2.73
CA GLU A 51 16.67 -24.02 -3.98
C GLU A 51 15.40 -23.19 -4.15
N LEU A 52 14.66 -22.91 -3.07
CA LEU A 52 13.52 -22.00 -3.12
C LEU A 52 13.95 -20.62 -3.62
N ILE A 53 15.03 -20.06 -3.08
CA ILE A 53 15.51 -18.73 -3.49
C ILE A 53 16.01 -18.77 -4.94
N GLU A 54 16.87 -19.72 -5.29
CA GLU A 54 17.47 -19.75 -6.63
C GLU A 54 16.42 -20.09 -7.71
N ARG A 55 15.67 -21.17 -7.52
CA ARG A 55 14.75 -21.68 -8.55
C ARG A 55 13.34 -21.13 -8.39
N GLY A 56 12.84 -21.02 -7.17
CA GLY A 56 11.47 -20.59 -6.90
C GLY A 56 11.26 -19.09 -6.90
N VAL A 57 12.30 -18.29 -6.65
CA VAL A 57 12.21 -16.82 -6.63
C VAL A 57 13.00 -16.20 -7.78
N LYS A 58 14.32 -16.41 -7.81
CA LYS A 58 15.20 -15.69 -8.73
C LYS A 58 14.93 -16.04 -10.19
N ILE A 59 14.90 -17.33 -10.52
CA ILE A 59 14.74 -17.81 -11.90
C ILE A 59 13.28 -17.80 -12.36
N SER A 60 12.33 -18.19 -11.49
CA SER A 60 10.95 -18.50 -11.92
C SER A 60 9.88 -17.49 -11.47
N ASP A 61 10.26 -16.40 -10.80
CA ASP A 61 9.35 -15.33 -10.37
C ASP A 61 9.94 -13.96 -10.75
N PHE A 62 9.06 -12.96 -10.82
CA PHE A 62 9.41 -11.56 -11.08
C PHE A 62 9.22 -10.67 -9.85
N HIS A 63 8.81 -11.27 -8.73
CA HIS A 63 8.64 -10.60 -7.45
C HIS A 63 9.81 -10.84 -6.51
N PRO A 64 10.03 -9.94 -5.54
CA PRO A 64 10.96 -10.18 -4.46
C PRO A 64 10.62 -11.42 -3.62
N ALA A 65 11.61 -11.92 -2.87
CA ALA A 65 11.52 -13.21 -2.16
C ALA A 65 10.48 -13.28 -1.04
N GLY A 66 10.10 -12.17 -0.42
CA GLY A 66 9.43 -12.17 0.87
C GLY A 66 8.11 -12.93 0.89
N ILE A 67 7.28 -12.77 -0.14
CA ILE A 67 5.98 -13.47 -0.21
C ILE A 67 6.16 -14.94 -0.53
N GLN A 68 7.07 -15.29 -1.43
CA GLN A 68 7.33 -16.67 -1.79
C GLN A 68 7.91 -17.45 -0.60
N VAL A 69 8.86 -16.84 0.13
CA VAL A 69 9.42 -17.38 1.37
C VAL A 69 8.35 -17.53 2.45
N PHE A 70 7.51 -16.51 2.63
CA PHE A 70 6.40 -16.57 3.59
C PHE A 70 5.46 -17.73 3.27
N LEU A 71 5.00 -17.83 2.01
CA LEU A 71 4.11 -18.91 1.59
C LEU A 71 4.74 -20.29 1.78
N TRP A 72 6.03 -20.45 1.50
CA TRP A 72 6.73 -21.72 1.65
C TRP A 72 6.72 -22.24 3.09
N TYR A 73 7.00 -21.37 4.06
CA TYR A 73 6.87 -21.75 5.48
C TYR A 73 5.41 -21.91 5.89
N TRP A 74 4.53 -21.01 5.45
CA TRP A 74 3.11 -21.02 5.83
C TRP A 74 2.42 -22.31 5.39
N THR A 75 2.63 -22.76 4.16
CA THR A 75 2.00 -23.99 3.65
C THR A 75 2.57 -25.25 4.28
N LYS A 76 3.84 -25.23 4.72
CA LYS A 76 4.45 -26.35 5.45
C LYS A 76 3.86 -26.50 6.86
N LEU A 77 3.53 -25.39 7.51
CA LEU A 77 3.02 -25.38 8.88
C LEU A 77 1.50 -25.60 8.96
N PHE A 78 0.74 -25.02 8.03
CA PHE A 78 -0.73 -24.98 8.10
C PHE A 78 -1.43 -25.70 6.93
N GLY A 79 -0.68 -26.21 5.96
CA GLY A 79 -1.21 -26.88 4.77
C GLY A 79 -1.53 -25.92 3.62
N ASN A 80 -2.06 -26.47 2.53
CA ASN A 80 -2.26 -25.79 1.24
C ASN A 80 -3.75 -25.53 0.91
N GLY A 81 -4.64 -25.54 1.90
CA GLY A 81 -6.03 -25.16 1.68
C GLY A 81 -6.14 -23.71 1.20
N VAL A 82 -7.04 -23.43 0.24
CA VAL A 82 -7.19 -22.08 -0.35
C VAL A 82 -7.45 -21.02 0.72
N TRP A 83 -8.34 -21.31 1.66
CA TRP A 83 -8.63 -20.43 2.80
C TRP A 83 -7.40 -20.22 3.70
N VAL A 84 -6.60 -21.28 3.94
CA VAL A 84 -5.36 -21.18 4.75
C VAL A 84 -4.37 -20.24 4.08
N ILE A 85 -4.15 -20.42 2.79
CA ILE A 85 -3.19 -19.64 2.00
C ILE A 85 -3.60 -18.16 1.97
N ARG A 86 -4.89 -17.85 1.80
CA ARG A 86 -5.39 -16.48 1.68
C ARG A 86 -5.56 -15.75 3.01
N LEU A 87 -5.69 -16.47 4.13
CA LEU A 87 -5.97 -15.91 5.46
C LEU A 87 -5.02 -14.75 5.86
N PRO A 88 -3.68 -14.88 5.76
CA PRO A 88 -2.77 -13.78 6.11
C PRO A 88 -2.99 -12.51 5.27
N PHE A 89 -3.25 -12.69 3.97
CA PHE A 89 -3.43 -11.61 3.01
C PHE A 89 -4.72 -10.82 3.27
N VAL A 90 -5.79 -11.53 3.65
CA VAL A 90 -7.06 -10.94 4.06
C VAL A 90 -6.87 -10.09 5.33
N VAL A 91 -6.14 -10.62 6.32
CA VAL A 91 -5.81 -9.89 7.55
C VAL A 91 -5.00 -8.62 7.24
N PHE A 92 -3.99 -8.70 6.37
CA PHE A 92 -3.21 -7.52 5.95
C PHE A 92 -4.07 -6.46 5.25
N GLY A 93 -5.05 -6.88 4.47
CA GLY A 93 -6.03 -6.00 3.86
C GLY A 93 -6.89 -5.23 4.87
N VAL A 94 -7.35 -5.90 5.94
CA VAL A 94 -8.10 -5.26 7.03
C VAL A 94 -7.21 -4.29 7.82
N LEU A 95 -5.97 -4.68 8.13
CA LEU A 95 -5.02 -3.80 8.83
C LEU A 95 -4.66 -2.56 8.01
N SER A 96 -4.66 -2.66 6.68
CA SER A 96 -4.44 -1.52 5.80
C SER A 96 -5.54 -0.46 5.96
N VAL A 97 -6.81 -0.86 6.10
CA VAL A 97 -7.93 0.06 6.39
C VAL A 97 -7.68 0.84 7.69
N TYR A 98 -7.18 0.17 8.73
CA TYR A 98 -6.84 0.82 9.99
C TYR A 98 -5.72 1.85 9.84
N PHE A 99 -4.64 1.52 9.13
CA PHE A 99 -3.54 2.47 8.90
C PHE A 99 -3.94 3.66 8.01
N ILE A 100 -4.85 3.46 7.05
CA ILE A 100 -5.41 4.57 6.27
C ILE A 100 -6.15 5.56 7.18
N PHE A 101 -6.95 5.07 8.13
CA PHE A 101 -7.58 5.92 9.14
C PHE A 101 -6.54 6.67 9.95
N LEU A 102 -5.50 5.97 10.47
CA LEU A 102 -4.47 6.60 11.29
C LEU A 102 -3.72 7.72 10.55
N ILE A 103 -3.34 7.48 9.29
CA ILE A 103 -2.66 8.46 8.44
C ILE A 103 -3.59 9.64 8.15
N GLY A 104 -4.82 9.39 7.71
CA GLY A 104 -5.79 10.45 7.39
C GLY A 104 -6.13 11.31 8.60
N LYS A 105 -6.31 10.69 9.76
CA LYS A 105 -6.49 11.38 11.05
C LYS A 105 -5.32 12.29 11.37
N ARG A 106 -4.09 11.81 11.17
CA ARG A 106 -2.87 12.55 11.51
C ARG A 106 -2.57 13.69 10.54
N TRP A 107 -2.82 13.48 9.25
CA TRP A 107 -2.52 14.44 8.20
C TRP A 107 -3.57 15.54 8.09
N PHE A 108 -4.84 15.20 8.35
CA PHE A 108 -5.96 16.12 8.20
C PHE A 108 -6.77 16.19 9.49
N ASN A 109 -7.63 15.19 9.76
CA ASN A 109 -8.50 15.12 10.94
C ASN A 109 -9.29 13.80 10.98
N GLU A 110 -10.06 13.58 12.06
CA GLU A 110 -10.80 12.32 12.28
C GLU A 110 -11.82 12.03 11.17
N THR A 111 -12.53 13.05 10.68
CA THR A 111 -13.50 12.90 9.59
C THR A 111 -12.84 12.39 8.30
N VAL A 112 -11.72 12.98 7.89
CA VAL A 112 -10.97 12.52 6.70
C VAL A 112 -10.49 11.08 6.85
N GLY A 113 -9.95 10.74 8.03
CA GLY A 113 -9.52 9.37 8.32
C GLY A 113 -10.66 8.36 8.22
N LEU A 114 -11.85 8.69 8.76
CA LEU A 114 -13.03 7.82 8.70
C LEU A 114 -13.55 7.66 7.27
N LEU A 115 -13.68 8.75 6.51
CA LEU A 115 -14.18 8.70 5.12
C LEU A 115 -13.24 7.90 4.22
N ALA A 116 -11.93 8.09 4.36
CA ALA A 116 -10.94 7.35 3.59
C ALA A 116 -10.95 5.86 3.93
N ALA A 117 -10.99 5.51 5.22
CA ALA A 117 -11.09 4.12 5.66
C ALA A 117 -12.40 3.46 5.24
N ALA A 118 -13.54 4.15 5.37
CA ALA A 118 -14.85 3.65 4.93
C ALA A 118 -14.88 3.38 3.42
N THR A 119 -14.33 4.30 2.62
CA THR A 119 -14.23 4.12 1.16
C THR A 119 -13.35 2.92 0.82
N PHE A 120 -12.17 2.80 1.44
CA PHE A 120 -11.26 1.68 1.21
C PHE A 120 -11.82 0.33 1.71
N ALA A 121 -12.68 0.36 2.74
CA ALA A 121 -13.31 -0.83 3.28
C ALA A 121 -14.26 -1.49 2.27
N VAL A 122 -14.97 -0.70 1.45
CA VAL A 122 -16.08 -1.17 0.60
C VAL A 122 -15.78 -1.25 -0.89
N LEU A 123 -14.69 -0.65 -1.36
CA LEU A 123 -14.30 -0.74 -2.77
C LEU A 123 -13.85 -2.16 -3.14
N GLN A 124 -14.36 -2.68 -4.26
CA GLN A 124 -14.00 -3.98 -4.84
C GLN A 124 -12.48 -4.07 -5.08
N TYR A 125 -11.87 -2.99 -5.59
CA TYR A 125 -10.46 -2.93 -5.92
C TYR A 125 -9.55 -3.38 -4.76
N PRO A 126 -9.55 -2.73 -3.58
CA PRO A 126 -8.78 -3.20 -2.45
C PRO A 126 -9.29 -4.51 -1.83
N ILE A 127 -10.58 -4.85 -1.93
CA ILE A 127 -11.10 -6.15 -1.45
C ILE A 127 -10.47 -7.30 -2.24
N LEU A 128 -10.52 -7.23 -3.58
CA LEU A 128 -9.95 -8.25 -4.47
C LEU A 128 -8.47 -8.50 -4.18
N TYR A 129 -7.67 -7.44 -4.12
CA TYR A 129 -6.23 -7.56 -3.83
C TYR A 129 -5.92 -7.91 -2.37
N SER A 130 -6.91 -7.88 -1.47
CA SER A 130 -6.78 -8.44 -0.11
C SER A 130 -7.04 -9.94 -0.06
N GLN A 131 -7.86 -10.48 -0.97
CA GLN A 131 -8.18 -11.91 -1.01
C GLN A 131 -7.18 -12.75 -1.81
N LEU A 132 -6.37 -12.12 -2.67
CA LEU A 132 -5.34 -12.83 -3.43
C LEU A 132 -4.11 -13.12 -2.55
N ALA A 133 -3.63 -14.37 -2.58
CA ALA A 133 -2.38 -14.79 -1.95
C ALA A 133 -1.14 -14.32 -2.74
N ARG A 134 -1.02 -13.01 -2.87
CA ARG A 134 -0.09 -12.28 -3.75
C ARG A 134 0.47 -11.05 -3.02
N PRO A 135 1.55 -10.44 -3.52
CA PRO A 135 2.26 -9.36 -2.82
C PRO A 135 1.49 -8.06 -2.57
N TYR A 136 0.24 -7.95 -2.99
CA TYR A 136 -0.52 -6.70 -2.97
C TYR A 136 -0.90 -6.23 -1.56
N SER A 137 -1.66 -7.00 -0.79
CA SER A 137 -2.07 -6.60 0.55
C SER A 137 -0.92 -6.47 1.58
N PRO A 138 0.09 -7.36 1.63
CA PRO A 138 1.26 -7.14 2.49
C PRO A 138 2.09 -5.94 2.02
N GLY A 139 2.30 -5.76 0.71
CA GLY A 139 3.00 -4.61 0.16
C GLY A 139 2.31 -3.28 0.50
N LEU A 140 0.98 -3.25 0.43
CA LEU A 140 0.18 -2.10 0.85
C LEU A 140 0.30 -1.83 2.35
N LEU A 141 0.13 -2.85 3.20
CA LEU A 141 0.21 -2.69 4.65
C LEU A 141 1.59 -2.16 5.06
N PHE A 142 2.67 -2.78 4.59
CA PHE A 142 4.03 -2.35 4.93
C PHE A 142 4.36 -0.97 4.37
N THR A 143 3.82 -0.61 3.20
CA THR A 143 3.89 0.76 2.68
C THR A 143 3.22 1.76 3.62
N LEU A 144 2.00 1.47 4.08
CA LEU A 144 1.26 2.35 4.98
C LEU A 144 1.95 2.48 6.35
N ILE A 145 2.49 1.39 6.89
CA ILE A 145 3.26 1.43 8.13
C ILE A 145 4.56 2.25 7.95
N THR A 146 5.24 2.09 6.82
CA THR A 146 6.39 2.92 6.44
C THR A 146 6.00 4.41 6.43
N VAL A 147 4.89 4.76 5.80
CA VAL A 147 4.38 6.14 5.74
C VAL A 147 3.99 6.66 7.13
N TRP A 148 3.44 5.82 7.99
CA TRP A 148 3.14 6.18 9.38
C TRP A 148 4.42 6.58 10.13
N PHE A 149 5.46 5.75 10.11
CA PHE A 149 6.73 6.07 10.74
C PHE A 149 7.45 7.25 10.09
N TRP A 150 7.41 7.33 8.76
CA TRP A 150 7.92 8.48 8.00
C TRP A 150 7.26 9.78 8.45
N THR A 151 5.94 9.78 8.61
CA THR A 151 5.19 10.96 9.09
C THR A 151 5.67 11.38 10.48
N LYS A 152 5.90 10.42 11.39
CA LYS A 152 6.44 10.71 12.72
C LYS A 152 7.84 11.32 12.66
N ILE A 153 8.75 10.71 11.88
CA ILE A 153 10.12 11.22 11.74
C ILE A 153 10.15 12.62 11.14
N VAL A 154 9.31 12.88 10.13
CA VAL A 154 9.37 14.13 9.38
C VAL A 154 8.67 15.27 10.13
N PHE A 155 7.50 15.00 10.73
CA PHE A 155 6.63 16.07 11.24
C PHE A 155 6.46 16.13 12.75
N ASP A 156 6.87 15.10 13.51
CA ASP A 156 6.76 15.12 14.97
C ASP A 156 8.00 15.78 15.61
N LYS A 157 7.76 16.41 16.76
CA LYS A 157 8.81 17.03 17.56
C LYS A 157 9.57 16.00 18.40
N ASP A 158 8.90 14.95 18.85
CA ASP A 158 9.33 13.94 19.82
C ASP A 158 9.70 12.59 19.17
N LYS A 159 10.18 12.61 17.93
CA LYS A 159 10.66 11.41 17.23
C LYS A 159 11.78 10.69 17.99
N CYS A 160 11.65 9.39 18.10
CA CYS A 160 12.55 8.52 18.86
C CYS A 160 13.18 7.43 17.96
N LEU A 161 14.14 6.68 18.51
CA LEU A 161 14.83 5.61 17.77
C LEU A 161 13.85 4.57 17.18
N LYS A 162 12.77 4.26 17.89
CA LYS A 162 11.74 3.31 17.42
C LYS A 162 11.10 3.77 16.12
N ASP A 163 11.01 5.08 15.88
CA ASP A 163 10.42 5.61 14.65
C ASP A 163 11.34 5.36 13.46
N TYR A 164 12.63 5.61 13.61
CA TYR A 164 13.64 5.33 12.59
C TYR A 164 13.77 3.82 12.32
N LEU A 165 13.79 2.99 13.36
CA LEU A 165 13.82 1.53 13.20
C LEU A 165 12.55 1.01 12.53
N GLY A 166 11.38 1.51 12.93
CA GLY A 166 10.11 1.17 12.30
C GLY A 166 10.09 1.56 10.82
N PHE A 167 10.54 2.76 10.47
CA PHE A 167 10.70 3.18 9.08
C PHE A 167 11.62 2.24 8.31
N SER A 168 12.83 1.95 8.81
CA SER A 168 13.80 1.11 8.10
C SER A 168 13.32 -0.32 7.92
N VAL A 169 12.75 -0.93 8.95
CA VAL A 169 12.26 -2.32 8.91
C VAL A 169 11.09 -2.45 7.94
N PHE A 170 10.06 -1.59 8.04
CA PHE A 170 8.90 -1.71 7.17
C PHE A 170 9.18 -1.27 5.73
N ALA A 171 10.11 -0.34 5.51
CA ALA A 171 10.59 -0.01 4.17
C ALA A 171 11.33 -1.19 3.54
N ALA A 172 12.20 -1.88 4.31
CA ALA A 172 12.86 -3.09 3.84
C ALA A 172 11.85 -4.22 3.57
N LEU A 173 10.90 -4.47 4.47
CA LEU A 173 9.82 -5.43 4.24
C LEU A 173 9.02 -5.11 2.98
N THR A 174 8.79 -3.83 2.69
CA THR A 174 8.15 -3.39 1.44
C THR A 174 9.00 -3.72 0.21
N ALA A 175 10.33 -3.62 0.32
CA ALA A 175 11.28 -4.05 -0.72
C ALA A 175 11.26 -5.56 -0.93
N TYR A 176 11.13 -6.34 0.13
CA TYR A 176 11.00 -7.79 0.06
C TYR A 176 9.62 -8.28 -0.40
N THR A 177 8.60 -7.42 -0.54
CA THR A 177 7.28 -7.87 -1.04
C THR A 177 7.07 -7.56 -2.52
N HIS A 178 7.33 -6.34 -2.97
CA HIS A 178 7.07 -5.93 -4.35
C HIS A 178 7.98 -4.78 -4.79
N HIS A 179 8.65 -4.92 -5.95
CA HIS A 179 9.54 -3.89 -6.50
C HIS A 179 8.85 -2.52 -6.65
N TYR A 180 7.60 -2.52 -7.12
CA TYR A 180 6.83 -1.27 -7.26
C TYR A 180 6.37 -0.64 -5.93
N SER A 181 6.04 -1.43 -4.90
CA SER A 181 5.75 -0.82 -3.58
C SER A 181 7.01 -0.21 -2.99
N PHE A 182 8.17 -0.81 -3.26
CA PHE A 182 9.44 -0.22 -2.88
C PHE A 182 9.74 1.09 -3.61
N LEU A 183 9.50 1.14 -4.93
CA LEU A 183 9.57 2.39 -5.70
C LEU A 183 8.70 3.48 -5.05
N PHE A 184 7.47 3.13 -4.66
CA PHE A 184 6.60 4.07 -3.96
C PHE A 184 7.20 4.54 -2.62
N VAL A 185 7.74 3.63 -1.82
CA VAL A 185 8.45 3.97 -0.58
C VAL A 185 9.69 4.83 -0.83
N VAL A 186 10.39 4.66 -1.95
CA VAL A 186 11.50 5.55 -2.35
C VAL A 186 11.00 6.96 -2.63
N ILE A 187 9.85 7.12 -3.31
CA ILE A 187 9.23 8.44 -3.53
C ILE A 187 8.89 9.10 -2.17
N VAL A 188 8.27 8.35 -1.26
CA VAL A 188 8.02 8.79 0.13
C VAL A 188 9.32 9.18 0.81
N GLY A 189 10.34 8.33 0.73
CA GLY A 189 11.67 8.52 1.28
C GLY A 189 12.34 9.82 0.82
N ILE A 190 12.36 10.06 -0.48
CA ILE A 190 12.92 11.27 -1.09
C ILE A 190 12.15 12.51 -0.60
N SER A 191 10.82 12.43 -0.50
CA SER A 191 10.02 13.57 -0.05
C SER A 191 10.39 14.07 1.36
N GLY A 192 10.87 13.18 2.24
CA GLY A 192 11.32 13.55 3.60
C GLY A 192 12.56 14.45 3.62
N LEU A 193 13.41 14.38 2.59
CA LEU A 193 14.64 15.17 2.48
C LEU A 193 14.35 16.68 2.37
N PHE A 194 13.17 17.06 1.86
CA PHE A 194 12.77 18.46 1.71
C PHE A 194 12.29 19.11 3.02
N PHE A 195 12.01 18.32 4.06
CA PHE A 195 11.44 18.80 5.32
C PHE A 195 12.42 18.75 6.50
N LEU A 196 13.51 17.99 6.39
CA LEU A 196 14.47 17.77 7.47
C LEU A 196 15.76 18.56 7.22
N LYS A 197 16.35 19.05 8.32
CA LYS A 197 17.63 19.79 8.30
C LYS A 197 18.54 19.34 9.45
N GLY A 198 19.84 19.63 9.31
CA GLY A 198 20.85 19.40 10.35
C GLY A 198 20.94 17.94 10.81
N LYS A 199 21.04 17.71 12.12
CA LYS A 199 21.19 16.37 12.71
C LYS A 199 20.02 15.42 12.37
N ASN A 200 18.81 15.95 12.21
CA ASN A 200 17.63 15.15 11.87
C ASN A 200 17.69 14.63 10.43
N LEU A 201 18.25 15.41 9.50
CA LEU A 201 18.46 14.97 8.11
C LEU A 201 19.44 13.80 8.07
N TRP A 202 20.56 13.88 8.80
CA TRP A 202 21.54 12.79 8.83
C TRP A 202 20.98 11.51 9.46
N ARG A 203 20.24 11.60 10.57
CA ARG A 203 19.56 10.44 11.16
C ARG A 203 18.59 9.78 10.17
N TYR A 204 17.89 10.59 9.39
CA TYR A 204 16.98 10.11 8.37
C TYR A 204 17.71 9.44 7.20
N ILE A 205 18.83 10.02 6.73
CA ILE A 205 19.69 9.40 5.72
C ILE A 205 20.24 8.06 6.22
N PHE A 206 20.71 7.98 7.46
CA PHE A 206 21.17 6.70 8.04
C PHE A 206 20.05 5.67 8.14
N ALA A 207 18.82 6.07 8.45
CA ALA A 207 17.67 5.17 8.41
C ALA A 207 17.39 4.67 6.98
N GLY A 208 17.54 5.52 5.96
CA GLY A 208 17.47 5.12 4.55
C GLY A 208 18.60 4.16 4.15
N LEU A 209 19.83 4.41 4.58
CA LEU A 209 20.97 3.51 4.35
C LEU A 209 20.74 2.14 5.02
N ALA A 210 20.14 2.12 6.21
CA ALA A 210 19.78 0.89 6.88
C ALA A 210 18.77 0.05 6.06
N VAL A 211 17.86 0.67 5.31
CA VAL A 211 16.99 -0.06 4.35
C VAL A 211 17.83 -0.75 3.28
N GLY A 212 18.80 -0.03 2.71
CA GLY A 212 19.74 -0.59 1.73
C GLY A 212 20.51 -1.79 2.29
N VAL A 213 21.07 -1.65 3.50
CA VAL A 213 21.79 -2.73 4.20
C VAL A 213 20.89 -3.95 4.44
N LEU A 214 19.66 -3.75 4.91
CA LEU A 214 18.69 -4.83 5.12
C LEU A 214 18.29 -5.53 3.82
N TYR A 215 18.34 -4.83 2.68
CA TYR A 215 18.00 -5.37 1.36
C TYR A 215 19.20 -5.99 0.62
N LEU A 216 20.45 -5.77 1.08
CA LEU A 216 21.66 -6.30 0.44
C LEU A 216 21.60 -7.80 0.13
N PRO A 217 21.10 -8.68 1.02
CA PRO A 217 21.01 -10.11 0.72
C PRO A 217 20.14 -10.45 -0.50
N HIS A 218 19.24 -9.55 -0.90
CA HIS A 218 18.34 -9.72 -2.04
C HIS A 218 18.83 -9.05 -3.33
N LEU A 219 19.97 -8.35 -3.29
CA LEU A 219 20.45 -7.56 -4.41
C LEU A 219 20.72 -8.43 -5.65
N ASP A 220 21.28 -9.63 -5.47
CA ASP A 220 21.53 -10.58 -6.57
C ASP A 220 20.23 -11.00 -7.28
N VAL A 221 19.18 -11.30 -6.51
CA VAL A 221 17.86 -11.64 -7.05
C VAL A 221 17.28 -10.47 -7.84
N PHE A 222 17.34 -9.26 -7.27
CA PHE A 222 16.89 -8.04 -7.95
C PHE A 222 17.62 -7.82 -9.27
N MET A 223 18.95 -7.91 -9.28
CA MET A 223 19.76 -7.67 -10.48
C MET A 223 19.43 -8.69 -11.58
N TYR A 224 19.24 -9.96 -11.23
CA TYR A 224 18.81 -10.99 -12.17
C TYR A 224 17.41 -10.71 -12.74
N GLN A 225 16.40 -10.52 -11.88
CA GLN A 225 15.02 -10.28 -12.31
C GLN A 225 14.88 -8.99 -13.12
N PHE A 226 15.63 -7.95 -12.76
CA PHE A 226 15.67 -6.69 -13.50
C PHE A 226 16.33 -6.87 -14.87
N GLY A 227 17.41 -7.67 -14.94
CA GLY A 227 18.13 -7.96 -16.18
C GLY A 227 17.28 -8.68 -17.23
N ILE A 228 16.39 -9.58 -16.81
CA ILE A 228 15.49 -10.31 -17.72
C ILE A 228 14.19 -9.54 -18.06
N GLY A 229 14.00 -8.34 -17.52
CA GLY A 229 12.86 -7.48 -17.85
C GLY A 229 11.52 -7.87 -17.21
N GLY A 230 11.47 -8.85 -16.30
CA GLY A 230 10.25 -9.19 -15.58
C GLY A 230 9.04 -9.49 -16.50
N VAL A 231 7.85 -9.01 -16.11
CA VAL A 231 6.59 -9.27 -16.85
C VAL A 231 6.48 -8.60 -18.21
N GLY A 232 7.35 -7.66 -18.55
CA GLY A 232 7.39 -6.98 -19.86
C GLY A 232 8.64 -7.30 -20.69
N GLY A 233 9.52 -8.18 -20.19
CA GLY A 233 10.71 -8.65 -20.89
C GLY A 233 10.39 -9.51 -22.11
N GLU A 234 11.41 -10.12 -22.72
CA GLU A 234 11.24 -10.94 -23.94
C GLU A 234 10.25 -12.09 -23.75
N ASP A 235 10.27 -12.74 -22.57
CA ASP A 235 9.33 -13.79 -22.18
C ASP A 235 8.09 -13.25 -21.42
N GLY A 236 7.94 -11.93 -21.36
CA GLY A 236 6.86 -11.24 -20.67
C GLY A 236 5.55 -11.26 -21.45
N TRP A 237 4.43 -11.17 -20.73
CA TRP A 237 3.08 -11.14 -21.32
C TRP A 237 2.43 -9.76 -21.26
N LEU A 238 3.05 -8.79 -20.56
CA LEU A 238 2.45 -7.48 -20.34
C LEU A 238 2.73 -6.53 -21.50
N ALA A 239 1.66 -6.06 -22.15
CA ALA A 239 1.77 -5.06 -23.21
C ALA A 239 1.99 -3.65 -22.65
N LYS A 240 2.49 -2.74 -23.51
CA LYS A 240 2.59 -1.31 -23.20
C LYS A 240 1.21 -0.72 -22.85
N PRO A 241 1.14 0.23 -21.90
CA PRO A 241 -0.12 0.87 -21.58
C PRO A 241 -0.60 1.73 -22.75
N TYR A 242 -1.92 1.75 -22.93
CA TYR A 242 -2.58 2.61 -23.92
C TYR A 242 -2.67 4.07 -23.42
N PRO A 243 -2.84 5.09 -24.30
CA PRO A 243 -2.79 6.50 -23.91
C PRO A 243 -3.78 6.91 -22.80
N ASN A 244 -4.99 6.36 -22.82
CA ASN A 244 -6.04 6.61 -21.83
C ASN A 244 -6.07 5.57 -20.69
N TRP A 245 -4.97 4.89 -20.40
CA TRP A 245 -4.87 3.85 -19.37
C TRP A 245 -5.40 4.29 -18.00
N ILE A 246 -5.13 5.54 -17.63
CA ILE A 246 -5.59 6.10 -16.36
C ILE A 246 -7.13 6.16 -16.25
N VAL A 247 -7.85 6.32 -17.37
CA VAL A 247 -9.32 6.32 -17.39
C VAL A 247 -9.86 4.94 -17.05
N GLY A 248 -9.26 3.90 -17.64
CA GLY A 248 -9.58 2.51 -17.32
C GLY A 248 -9.27 2.18 -15.86
N TYR A 249 -8.12 2.63 -15.36
CA TYR A 249 -7.75 2.47 -13.96
C TYR A 249 -8.75 3.15 -13.01
N VAL A 250 -9.15 4.40 -13.27
CA VAL A 250 -10.11 5.12 -12.43
C VAL A 250 -11.42 4.33 -12.36
N LYS A 251 -11.97 3.92 -13.50
CA LYS A 251 -13.19 3.11 -13.55
C LYS A 251 -13.03 1.80 -12.76
N TYR A 252 -11.91 1.10 -12.94
CA TYR A 252 -11.62 -0.15 -12.20
C TYR A 252 -11.50 0.07 -10.69
N SER A 253 -10.84 1.15 -10.27
CA SER A 253 -10.59 1.47 -8.86
C SER A 253 -11.87 1.76 -8.06
N VAL A 254 -12.94 2.14 -8.77
CA VAL A 254 -14.27 2.47 -8.22
C VAL A 254 -15.35 1.48 -8.68
N ASN A 255 -15.09 0.18 -8.47
CA ASN A 255 -16.03 -0.93 -8.71
C ASN A 255 -16.45 -1.11 -10.18
N GLY A 256 -15.62 -0.69 -11.13
CA GLY A 256 -15.96 -0.74 -12.55
C GLY A 256 -17.09 0.21 -12.96
N SER A 257 -17.46 1.18 -12.11
CA SER A 257 -18.68 1.98 -12.28
C SER A 257 -18.44 3.49 -12.20
N TRP A 258 -18.81 4.21 -13.27
CA TRP A 258 -18.78 5.68 -13.26
C TRP A 258 -19.76 6.28 -12.26
N ILE A 259 -20.84 5.57 -11.91
CA ILE A 259 -21.78 6.02 -10.87
C ILE A 259 -21.07 6.06 -9.52
N SER A 260 -20.31 5.00 -9.18
CA SER A 260 -19.51 4.96 -7.95
C SER A 260 -18.45 6.06 -7.93
N PHE A 261 -17.79 6.32 -9.07
CA PHE A 261 -16.89 7.46 -9.21
C PHE A 261 -17.59 8.79 -8.92
N LEU A 262 -18.73 9.06 -9.57
CA LEU A 262 -19.46 10.31 -9.42
C LEU A 262 -19.96 10.52 -7.99
N ILE A 263 -20.40 9.47 -7.30
CA ILE A 263 -20.78 9.54 -5.88
C ILE A 263 -19.58 9.94 -5.02
N LEU A 264 -18.44 9.24 -5.15
CA LEU A 264 -17.24 9.55 -4.38
C LEU A 264 -16.71 10.96 -4.69
N PHE A 265 -16.72 11.35 -5.96
CA PHE A 265 -16.33 12.68 -6.39
C PHE A 265 -17.25 13.76 -5.83
N ALA A 266 -18.57 13.56 -5.88
CA ALA A 266 -19.55 14.47 -5.28
C ALA A 266 -19.36 14.60 -3.77
N LEU A 267 -19.07 13.52 -3.05
CA LEU A 267 -18.75 13.57 -1.62
C LEU A 267 -17.48 14.38 -1.35
N GLY A 268 -16.42 14.20 -2.15
CA GLY A 268 -15.22 15.04 -2.07
C GLY A 268 -15.52 16.53 -2.31
N LEU A 269 -16.34 16.84 -3.33
CA LEU A 269 -16.78 18.21 -3.61
C LEU A 269 -17.59 18.82 -2.47
N VAL A 270 -18.50 18.04 -1.85
CA VAL A 270 -19.23 18.49 -0.66
C VAL A 270 -18.24 18.92 0.42
N GLY A 271 -17.23 18.09 0.72
CA GLY A 271 -16.15 18.44 1.64
C GLY A 271 -15.47 19.77 1.29
N TYR A 272 -15.15 19.99 0.02
CA TYR A 272 -14.55 21.23 -0.46
C TYR A 272 -15.46 22.46 -0.32
N PHE A 273 -16.76 22.34 -0.62
CA PHE A 273 -17.70 23.46 -0.58
C PHE A 273 -18.16 23.80 0.84
N ILE A 274 -18.24 22.83 1.75
CA ILE A 274 -18.60 23.10 3.17
C ILE A 274 -17.39 23.58 3.99
N SER A 275 -16.17 23.41 3.48
CA SER A 275 -14.96 23.79 4.20
C SER A 275 -14.86 25.30 4.31
N PRO A 276 -14.76 25.86 5.54
CA PRO A 276 -14.63 27.31 5.72
C PRO A 276 -13.26 27.82 5.26
N GLU A 277 -12.23 26.96 5.24
CA GLU A 277 -10.89 27.31 4.79
C GLU A 277 -10.39 26.33 3.74
N LYS A 278 -10.17 26.83 2.53
CA LYS A 278 -9.70 26.04 1.38
C LYS A 278 -8.17 26.02 1.27
N LYS A 279 -7.47 26.05 2.41
CA LYS A 279 -6.01 26.16 2.42
C LYS A 279 -5.37 24.82 2.09
N PHE A 280 -4.62 24.79 0.99
CA PHE A 280 -3.79 23.66 0.61
C PHE A 280 -2.60 23.53 1.58
N THR A 281 -2.55 22.41 2.30
CA THR A 281 -1.42 22.08 3.18
C THR A 281 -0.41 21.18 2.47
N ARG A 282 0.77 21.02 3.08
CA ARG A 282 1.78 20.05 2.60
C ARG A 282 1.23 18.63 2.43
N PHE A 283 0.25 18.22 3.24
CA PHE A 283 -0.34 16.88 3.14
C PHE A 283 -1.24 16.72 1.92
N HIS A 284 -1.87 17.79 1.44
CA HIS A 284 -2.58 17.78 0.16
C HIS A 284 -1.59 17.56 -1.00
N TRP A 285 -0.50 18.32 -1.00
CA TRP A 285 0.57 18.19 -2.00
C TRP A 285 1.21 16.80 -1.98
N LEU A 286 1.59 16.27 -0.81
CA LEU A 286 2.14 14.93 -0.69
C LEU A 286 1.17 13.87 -1.23
N SER A 287 -0.13 13.98 -0.90
CA SER A 287 -1.12 13.01 -1.33
C SER A 287 -1.26 12.95 -2.87
N VAL A 288 -1.32 14.12 -3.52
CA VAL A 288 -1.41 14.21 -4.99
C VAL A 288 -0.09 13.81 -5.64
N LEU A 289 1.03 14.39 -5.19
CA LEU A 289 2.34 14.17 -5.80
C LEU A 289 2.76 12.70 -5.70
N TRP A 290 2.54 12.03 -4.57
CA TRP A 290 2.90 10.62 -4.45
C TRP A 290 2.11 9.73 -5.40
N PHE A 291 0.80 9.97 -5.56
CA PHE A 291 -0.02 9.23 -6.52
C PHE A 291 0.39 9.53 -7.97
N VAL A 292 0.55 10.81 -8.32
CA VAL A 292 0.91 11.25 -9.66
C VAL A 292 2.30 10.75 -10.04
N LEU A 293 3.31 10.89 -9.17
CA LEU A 293 4.66 10.41 -9.45
C LEU A 293 4.71 8.90 -9.60
N ALA A 294 4.02 8.14 -8.74
CA ALA A 294 3.93 6.70 -8.89
C ALA A 294 3.35 6.35 -10.27
N PHE A 295 2.22 6.93 -10.65
CA PHE A 295 1.62 6.71 -11.96
C PHE A 295 2.53 7.10 -13.12
N LEU A 296 3.07 8.33 -13.13
CA LEU A 296 3.90 8.82 -14.24
C LEU A 296 5.18 8.00 -14.41
N ILE A 297 5.84 7.62 -13.30
CA ILE A 297 7.04 6.77 -13.37
C ILE A 297 6.66 5.41 -13.97
N GLY A 298 5.61 4.75 -13.47
CA GLY A 298 5.16 3.46 -14.01
C GLY A 298 4.76 3.55 -15.48
N TYR A 299 4.03 4.59 -15.88
CA TYR A 299 3.54 4.81 -17.23
C TYR A 299 4.68 5.05 -18.22
N PHE A 300 5.55 6.03 -17.95
CA PHE A 300 6.65 6.36 -18.85
C PHE A 300 7.73 5.28 -18.88
N TYR A 301 8.02 4.63 -17.75
CA TYR A 301 8.90 3.45 -17.76
C TYR A 301 8.31 2.34 -18.63
N SER A 302 7.00 2.08 -18.55
CA SER A 302 6.33 1.06 -19.36
C SER A 302 6.34 1.34 -20.86
N ILE A 303 6.32 2.62 -21.27
CA ILE A 303 6.37 3.02 -22.68
C ILE A 303 7.79 2.95 -23.23
N PHE A 304 8.75 3.53 -22.50
CA PHE A 304 10.10 3.82 -23.01
C PHE A 304 11.14 2.77 -22.65
N ARG A 305 10.90 1.96 -21.61
CA ARG A 305 11.86 0.96 -21.14
C ARG A 305 11.29 -0.44 -21.20
N ASN A 306 10.29 -0.73 -20.37
CA ASN A 306 9.82 -2.09 -20.18
C ASN A 306 8.43 -2.09 -19.52
N PRO A 307 7.39 -2.71 -20.12
CA PRO A 307 6.04 -2.75 -19.55
C PRO A 307 6.00 -3.32 -18.13
N ILE A 308 5.55 -2.50 -17.18
CA ILE A 308 5.31 -2.92 -15.79
C ILE A 308 3.94 -2.46 -15.27
N LEU A 309 3.31 -1.48 -15.91
CA LEU A 309 2.12 -0.80 -15.41
C LEU A 309 0.86 -1.69 -15.50
N GLN A 310 0.44 -2.21 -14.35
CA GLN A 310 -0.82 -2.92 -14.16
C GLN A 310 -1.71 -2.16 -13.18
N PHE A 311 -3.03 -2.40 -13.18
CA PHE A 311 -3.91 -1.75 -12.21
C PHE A 311 -3.47 -2.05 -10.77
N SER A 312 -3.09 -3.30 -10.50
CA SER A 312 -2.68 -3.79 -9.19
C SER A 312 -1.55 -2.99 -8.53
N ILE A 313 -0.57 -2.51 -9.29
CA ILE A 313 0.61 -1.84 -8.72
C ILE A 313 0.32 -0.42 -8.22
N LEU A 314 -0.74 0.24 -8.74
CA LEU A 314 -1.16 1.54 -8.23
C LEU A 314 -1.90 1.43 -6.89
N LEU A 315 -2.19 0.21 -6.41
CA LEU A 315 -2.80 -0.01 -5.09
C LEU A 315 -1.98 0.65 -3.98
N PHE A 316 -0.65 0.63 -4.07
CA PHE A 316 0.23 1.17 -3.02
C PHE A 316 0.12 2.69 -2.87
N ALA A 317 -0.22 3.41 -3.94
CA ALA A 317 -0.40 4.86 -3.94
C ALA A 317 -1.89 5.28 -3.82
N PHE A 318 -2.82 4.38 -4.12
CA PHE A 318 -4.26 4.64 -4.13
C PHE A 318 -4.83 5.24 -2.83
N PRO A 319 -4.40 4.83 -1.61
CA PRO A 319 -4.87 5.46 -0.38
C PRO A 319 -4.68 6.98 -0.36
N PHE A 320 -3.62 7.48 -0.97
CA PHE A 320 -3.32 8.91 -0.99
C PHE A 320 -4.22 9.69 -1.94
N ALA A 321 -4.68 9.08 -3.04
CA ALA A 321 -5.73 9.67 -3.87
C ALA A 321 -7.07 9.77 -3.10
N ILE A 322 -7.43 8.74 -2.33
CA ILE A 322 -8.64 8.77 -1.47
C ILE A 322 -8.50 9.81 -0.35
N LEU A 323 -7.34 9.89 0.31
CA LEU A 323 -7.09 10.89 1.34
C LEU A 323 -7.21 12.31 0.77
N PHE A 324 -6.65 12.54 -0.42
CA PHE A 324 -6.80 13.82 -1.11
C PHE A 324 -8.26 14.15 -1.41
N LEU A 325 -9.04 13.17 -1.92
CA LEU A 325 -10.45 13.36 -2.24
C LEU A 325 -11.27 13.91 -1.07
N PHE A 326 -11.00 13.45 0.15
CA PHE A 326 -11.71 13.90 1.35
C PHE A 326 -10.98 14.99 2.16
N SER A 327 -9.78 15.41 1.75
CA SER A 327 -8.88 16.25 2.54
C SER A 327 -9.45 17.59 3.04
N PHE A 328 -10.48 18.12 2.38
CA PHE A 328 -11.10 19.40 2.71
C PHE A 328 -12.16 19.34 3.82
N TYR A 329 -12.60 18.16 4.24
CA TYR A 329 -13.50 18.04 5.38
C TYR A 329 -12.83 18.58 6.65
N THR A 330 -13.59 19.29 7.49
CA THR A 330 -13.13 19.83 8.77
C THR A 330 -13.95 19.28 9.93
N ASP A 331 -13.31 18.89 11.03
CA ASP A 331 -14.03 18.50 12.25
C ASP A 331 -14.76 19.72 12.84
N LYS A 332 -16.06 19.56 13.17
CA LYS A 332 -16.91 20.63 13.75
C LYS A 332 -16.31 21.26 15.03
N ALA A 333 -15.39 20.57 15.71
CA ALA A 333 -14.75 21.06 16.94
C ALA A 333 -13.80 22.25 16.74
N SER A 334 -13.35 22.54 15.51
CA SER A 334 -12.50 23.70 15.22
C SER A 334 -13.25 25.04 15.23
N LYS A 335 -14.58 25.03 15.39
CA LYS A 335 -15.43 26.23 15.42
C LYS A 335 -15.64 26.87 16.80
N ILE A 336 -15.20 26.23 17.91
CA ILE A 336 -15.49 26.73 19.27
C ILE A 336 -14.32 27.52 19.88
N VAL A 337 -13.14 27.52 19.24
CA VAL A 337 -11.97 28.27 19.72
C VAL A 337 -11.37 29.06 18.56
N ARG A 338 -12.04 30.15 18.19
CA ARG A 338 -11.41 31.30 17.55
C ARG A 338 -11.83 32.55 18.29
#